data_AF-A0A4X2MAI0-F1
#
_entry.id   AF-A0A4X2MAI0-F1
#
_cell.length_a   1.000
_cell.length_b   1.000
_cell.length_c   1.000
_cell.angle_alpha   90.00
_cell.angle_beta   90.00
_cell.angle_gamma   90.00
#
_symmetry.space_group_name_H-M   'P 1'
#
loop_
_entity.id
_entity.type
_entity.pdbx_description
1 polymer ?
#
loop_
_entity_poly.entity_id
_entity_poly.type
_entity_poly.pdbx_seq_one_letter_code
_entity_poly.pdbx_strand_id
1 'polypeptide(L)'
;MVGKARRPRARLHAAAVKAARPAPSAKEAEASVAAAATTTTAEATARSGAGGQDWGLVTSDIFAGTTIDPKALVQKLHWDTGSVISAGAGAEAKPVLSKKEKMKLRRARWLQKIDAIKAAEQTRKAEARRKATAVVGDLHPLMEALPELSELVTASRPRKKVKSAPRRKAEPTDFSRMTPAQKRRLLDDEMARFQEVVTSPSYQADPLRAIGEHLSKRLRQEEGGRL
;
A
#
# COMPACT_ATOMS: atom_id res chain seq x y z
N MET A 1 31.62 28.87 24.54
CA MET A 1 31.35 27.68 23.70
C MET A 1 30.11 26.98 24.23
N VAL A 2 28.96 27.11 23.57
CA VAL A 2 27.71 26.45 24.02
C VAL A 2 27.47 25.22 23.16
N GLY A 3 27.79 24.04 23.70
CA GLY A 3 27.62 22.76 23.03
C GLY A 3 26.14 22.44 22.79
N LYS A 4 25.82 21.94 21.59
CA LYS A 4 24.46 21.53 21.23
C LYS A 4 24.12 20.21 21.95
N ALA A 5 23.23 20.27 22.94
CA ALA A 5 22.69 19.09 23.58
C ALA A 5 21.97 18.20 22.54
N ARG A 6 22.49 16.99 22.32
CA ARG A 6 21.84 15.97 21.49
C ARG A 6 20.70 15.34 22.28
N ARG A 7 19.46 15.53 21.81
CA ARG A 7 18.29 14.85 22.39
C ARG A 7 18.37 13.34 22.05
N PRO A 8 18.22 12.45 23.03
CA PRO A 8 18.19 11.02 22.76
C PRO A 8 16.94 10.69 21.94
N ARG A 9 17.13 9.98 20.82
CA ARG A 9 16.01 9.44 20.02
C ARG A 9 15.47 8.21 20.76
N ALA A 10 14.24 8.28 21.25
CA ALA A 10 13.54 7.12 21.80
C ALA A 10 13.38 6.06 20.69
N ARG A 11 13.93 4.86 20.92
CA ARG A 11 13.74 3.70 20.03
C ARG A 11 12.42 3.02 20.42
N LEU A 12 11.39 3.19 19.60
CA LEU A 12 10.07 2.55 19.77
C LEU A 12 10.06 1.16 19.11
N HIS A 13 10.90 0.24 19.59
CA HIS A 13 10.73 -1.18 19.27
C HIS A 13 10.67 -1.95 20.59
N ALA A 14 9.50 -2.51 20.87
CA ALA A 14 9.34 -3.46 21.97
C ALA A 14 10.10 -4.75 21.59
N ALA A 15 11.04 -5.17 22.45
CA ALA A 15 11.70 -6.46 22.32
C ALA A 15 10.66 -7.57 22.53
N ALA A 16 10.60 -8.54 21.62
CA ALA A 16 9.75 -9.71 21.79
C ALA A 16 10.17 -10.49 23.04
N VAL A 17 9.22 -10.77 23.93
CA VAL A 17 9.41 -11.61 25.10
C VAL A 17 9.77 -13.02 24.63
N LYS A 18 11.01 -13.43 24.89
CA LYS A 18 11.47 -14.80 24.68
C LYS A 18 10.93 -15.66 25.82
N ALA A 19 9.90 -16.47 25.54
CA ALA A 19 9.42 -17.45 26.50
C ALA A 19 10.54 -18.46 26.79
N ALA A 20 11.02 -18.47 28.03
CA ALA A 20 11.94 -19.48 28.54
C ALA A 20 11.19 -20.81 28.66
N ARG A 21 11.47 -21.75 27.76
CA ARG A 21 11.09 -23.15 27.91
C ARG A 21 12.13 -23.82 28.84
N PRO A 22 11.72 -24.57 29.87
CA PRO A 22 12.66 -25.26 30.74
C PRO A 22 13.40 -26.37 29.97
N ALA A 23 14.71 -26.47 30.24
CA ALA A 23 15.60 -27.44 29.64
C ALA A 23 15.29 -28.88 30.07
N PRO A 24 15.44 -29.87 29.18
CA PRO A 24 15.86 -31.21 29.57
C PRO A 24 17.37 -31.38 29.34
N SER A 25 17.98 -32.06 30.30
CA SER A 25 19.39 -32.41 30.44
C SER A 25 20.00 -33.08 29.20
N ALA A 26 21.26 -32.75 28.94
CA ALA A 26 22.13 -33.42 27.99
C ALA A 26 22.33 -34.91 28.32
N LYS A 27 22.21 -35.77 27.30
CA LYS A 27 23.21 -36.76 26.89
C LYS A 27 22.72 -37.56 25.67
N GLU A 28 23.66 -37.79 24.75
CA GLU A 28 23.75 -38.85 23.73
C GLU A 28 23.45 -38.53 22.24
N ALA A 29 24.50 -38.83 21.46
CA ALA A 29 24.55 -39.34 20.08
C ALA A 29 24.56 -38.35 18.90
N GLU A 30 25.75 -37.79 18.68
CA GLU A 30 26.29 -37.50 17.34
C GLU A 30 26.80 -38.79 16.67
N ALA A 31 26.28 -39.11 15.49
CA ALA A 31 26.87 -39.94 14.42
C ALA A 31 25.98 -39.75 13.19
N SER A 32 26.42 -39.45 11.98
CA SER A 32 27.65 -39.84 11.30
C SER A 32 27.88 -38.92 10.08
N VAL A 33 29.17 -38.67 9.84
CA VAL A 33 29.73 -37.90 8.74
C VAL A 33 30.01 -38.82 7.55
N ALA A 34 29.90 -38.22 6.36
CA ALA A 34 30.36 -38.64 5.03
C ALA A 34 31.44 -39.74 4.90
N ALA A 35 31.20 -40.67 3.96
CA ALA A 35 32.13 -41.41 3.09
C ALA A 35 31.24 -42.36 2.23
N ALA A 36 31.45 -42.72 0.97
CA ALA A 36 32.60 -42.74 0.08
C ALA A 36 32.12 -42.81 -1.38
N ALA A 37 32.96 -42.37 -2.32
CA ALA A 37 32.81 -42.56 -3.76
C ALA A 37 33.51 -43.86 -4.21
N THR A 38 32.97 -44.54 -5.23
CA THR A 38 33.68 -45.26 -6.33
C THR A 38 32.64 -45.96 -7.24
N THR A 39 32.42 -45.47 -8.47
CA THR A 39 32.89 -46.00 -9.78
C THR A 39 32.49 -47.45 -10.11
N THR A 40 31.69 -47.65 -11.17
CA THR A 40 32.07 -48.48 -12.35
C THR A 40 30.97 -48.47 -13.44
N THR A 41 31.37 -47.92 -14.59
CA THR A 41 31.28 -48.40 -15.98
C THR A 41 30.13 -49.33 -16.43
N ALA A 42 29.32 -48.76 -17.34
CA ALA A 42 28.75 -49.27 -18.59
C ALA A 42 28.02 -50.63 -18.64
N GLU A 43 26.76 -50.59 -19.09
CA GLU A 43 26.39 -51.31 -20.32
C GLU A 43 25.19 -50.65 -21.01
N ALA A 44 25.27 -50.57 -22.34
CA ALA A 44 24.27 -49.97 -23.21
C ALA A 44 23.13 -50.95 -23.49
N THR A 45 21.89 -50.48 -23.48
CA THR A 45 20.86 -51.07 -24.35
C THR A 45 19.92 -49.96 -24.81
N ALA A 46 19.96 -49.70 -26.11
CA ALA A 46 19.13 -48.75 -26.82
C ALA A 46 17.65 -49.14 -26.73
N ARG A 47 16.79 -48.20 -26.32
CA ARG A 47 15.41 -48.12 -26.79
C ARG A 47 15.03 -46.66 -27.00
N SER A 48 14.73 -46.38 -28.27
CA SER A 48 14.32 -45.08 -28.78
C SER A 48 13.03 -44.60 -28.12
N GLY A 49 12.92 -43.30 -27.87
CA GLY A 49 11.62 -42.69 -27.64
C GLY A 49 11.66 -41.39 -26.85
N ALA A 50 11.48 -40.30 -27.57
CA ALA A 50 10.91 -39.04 -27.10
C ALA A 50 11.79 -38.10 -26.25
N GLY A 51 12.20 -37.01 -26.89
CA GLY A 51 12.00 -35.67 -26.33
C GLY A 51 12.90 -35.26 -25.17
N GLY A 52 14.14 -34.91 -25.48
CA GLY A 52 15.00 -34.15 -24.58
C GLY A 52 16.20 -33.64 -25.37
N GLN A 53 16.17 -32.38 -25.80
CA GLN A 53 17.34 -31.75 -26.38
C GLN A 53 18.32 -31.45 -25.25
N ASP A 54 19.40 -32.20 -25.27
CA ASP A 54 20.56 -32.04 -24.41
C ASP A 54 21.21 -30.69 -24.69
N TRP A 55 21.16 -29.76 -23.74
CA TRP A 55 21.96 -28.52 -23.76
C TRP A 55 23.45 -28.79 -23.44
N GLY A 56 23.96 -29.93 -23.92
CA GLY A 56 25.26 -30.50 -23.58
C GLY A 56 26.33 -30.35 -24.67
N LEU A 57 26.08 -29.58 -25.72
CA LEU A 57 27.10 -29.32 -26.74
C LEU A 57 27.09 -27.85 -27.16
N VAL A 58 27.56 -26.99 -26.26
CA VAL A 58 27.99 -25.64 -26.64
C VAL A 58 29.39 -25.79 -27.26
N THR A 59 29.45 -26.28 -28.50
CA THR A 59 30.67 -26.16 -29.31
C THR A 59 30.96 -24.68 -29.55
N SER A 60 32.24 -24.30 -29.60
CA SER A 60 32.74 -22.92 -29.78
C SER A 60 32.18 -22.18 -30.99
N ASP A 61 31.51 -22.89 -31.90
CA ASP A 61 31.13 -22.43 -33.24
C ASP A 61 29.62 -22.23 -33.45
N ILE A 62 28.82 -22.02 -32.38
CA ILE A 62 27.37 -21.76 -32.53
C ILE A 62 27.09 -20.52 -33.41
N PHE A 63 27.98 -19.53 -33.39
CA PHE A 63 27.83 -18.28 -34.13
C PHE A 63 28.74 -18.19 -35.38
N ALA A 64 29.44 -19.27 -35.74
CA ALA A 64 30.39 -19.25 -36.86
C ALA A 64 29.71 -18.95 -38.22
N GLY A 65 28.40 -19.19 -38.35
CA GLY A 65 27.61 -18.86 -39.54
C GLY A 65 26.91 -17.49 -39.50
N THR A 66 26.96 -16.75 -38.39
CA THR A 66 26.24 -15.48 -38.28
C THR A 66 27.10 -14.32 -38.76
N THR A 67 26.74 -13.75 -39.90
CA THR A 67 27.33 -12.50 -40.41
C THR A 67 26.51 -11.34 -39.84
N ILE A 68 27.04 -10.65 -38.82
CA ILE A 68 26.38 -9.49 -38.21
C ILE A 68 27.07 -8.22 -38.71
N ASP A 69 26.32 -7.37 -39.41
CA ASP A 69 26.84 -6.10 -39.89
C ASP A 69 27.09 -5.11 -38.73
N PRO A 70 28.29 -4.52 -38.59
CA PRO A 70 28.63 -3.62 -37.49
C PRO A 70 27.77 -2.34 -37.46
N LYS A 71 27.21 -1.96 -38.61
CA LYS A 71 26.30 -0.81 -38.72
C LYS A 71 24.92 -1.09 -38.10
N ALA A 72 24.47 -2.35 -38.07
CA ALA A 72 23.21 -2.75 -37.46
C ALA A 72 23.28 -2.75 -35.92
N LEU A 73 24.49 -2.89 -35.36
CA LEU A 73 24.74 -2.83 -33.92
C LEU A 73 24.69 -1.40 -33.35
N VAL A 74 24.70 -0.36 -34.20
CA VAL A 74 24.62 1.03 -33.76
C VAL A 74 23.15 1.40 -33.56
N GLN A 75 22.54 0.87 -32.49
CA GLN A 75 21.24 1.33 -32.03
C GLN A 75 21.38 2.73 -31.42
N LYS A 76 21.14 3.77 -32.23
CA LYS A 76 21.00 5.13 -31.72
C LYS A 76 19.71 5.21 -30.90
N LEU A 77 19.84 5.04 -29.58
CA LEU A 77 18.76 5.33 -28.64
C LEU A 77 18.37 6.81 -28.80
N HIS A 78 17.21 7.07 -29.40
CA HIS A 78 16.56 8.36 -29.27
C HIS A 78 16.15 8.48 -27.80
N TRP A 79 16.58 9.55 -27.13
CA TRP A 79 16.09 9.86 -25.80
C TRP A 79 14.59 10.12 -25.93
N ASP A 80 13.80 9.18 -25.41
CA ASP A 80 12.34 9.22 -25.45
C ASP A 80 11.82 10.60 -25.00
N THR A 81 11.34 11.37 -25.97
CA THR A 81 10.45 12.53 -25.73
C THR A 81 9.17 12.12 -24.98
N GLY A 82 8.88 10.82 -24.86
CA GLY A 82 7.80 10.26 -24.04
C GLY A 82 8.02 10.30 -22.53
N SER A 83 9.24 10.54 -22.03
CA SER A 83 9.56 10.54 -20.59
C SER A 83 9.30 11.89 -19.87
N VAL A 84 8.61 12.84 -20.53
CA VAL A 84 8.35 14.19 -19.97
C VAL A 84 6.92 14.32 -19.41
N ILE A 85 6.10 13.27 -19.42
CA ILE A 85 4.68 13.33 -19.02
C ILE A 85 4.47 13.70 -17.54
N SER A 86 5.51 13.73 -16.69
CA SER A 86 5.41 14.28 -15.33
C SER A 86 5.53 15.82 -15.23
N ALA A 87 5.70 16.54 -16.35
CA ALA A 87 5.70 18.01 -16.40
C ALA A 87 4.29 18.64 -16.50
N GLY A 88 3.23 17.91 -16.15
CA GLY A 88 1.85 18.38 -16.19
C GLY A 88 1.52 19.42 -15.12
N ALA A 89 1.91 20.67 -15.32
CA ALA A 89 1.16 21.87 -14.92
C ALA A 89 1.83 23.15 -15.47
N GLY A 90 1.33 23.64 -16.61
CA GLY A 90 1.55 24.99 -17.14
C GLY A 90 2.79 25.12 -18.02
N ALA A 91 2.57 25.51 -19.28
CA ALA A 91 3.59 25.82 -20.29
C ALA A 91 4.31 27.15 -19.99
N GLU A 92 4.99 27.21 -18.85
CA GLU A 92 6.02 28.19 -18.55
C GLU A 92 7.23 27.32 -18.20
N ALA A 93 8.21 27.24 -19.10
CA ALA A 93 9.45 26.50 -18.84
C ALA A 93 10.03 27.03 -17.52
N LYS A 94 9.84 26.29 -16.41
CA LYS A 94 10.25 26.75 -15.08
C LYS A 94 11.73 27.11 -15.20
N PRO A 95 12.10 28.40 -15.07
CA PRO A 95 13.47 28.80 -15.27
C PRO A 95 14.35 27.97 -14.34
N VAL A 96 15.56 27.62 -14.78
CA VAL A 96 16.51 26.90 -13.94
C VAL A 96 16.96 27.86 -12.84
N LEU A 97 16.16 27.95 -11.78
CA LEU A 97 16.38 28.86 -10.67
C LEU A 97 17.64 28.47 -9.90
N SER A 98 18.34 29.47 -9.40
CA SER A 98 19.50 29.25 -8.54
C SER A 98 19.10 28.52 -7.25
N LYS A 99 20.03 27.76 -6.64
CA LYS A 99 19.76 27.05 -5.38
C LYS A 99 19.25 27.99 -4.28
N LYS A 100 19.74 29.24 -4.26
CA LYS A 100 19.34 30.29 -3.33
C LYS A 100 17.89 30.71 -3.54
N GLU A 101 17.46 30.91 -4.78
CA GLU A 101 16.05 31.20 -5.11
C GLU A 101 15.14 30.03 -4.76
N LYS A 102 15.54 28.79 -5.09
CA LYS A 102 14.77 27.59 -4.74
C LYS A 102 14.57 27.47 -3.22
N MET A 103 15.59 27.78 -2.43
CA MET A 103 15.50 27.80 -0.96
C MET A 103 14.54 28.89 -0.47
N LYS A 104 14.66 30.12 -1.00
CA LYS A 104 13.76 31.23 -0.66
C LYS A 104 12.30 30.90 -0.99
N LEU A 105 12.04 30.34 -2.16
CA LEU A 105 10.70 29.92 -2.57
C LEU A 105 10.14 28.82 -1.66
N ARG A 106 10.98 27.85 -1.27
CA ARG A 106 10.55 26.81 -0.31
C ARG A 106 10.16 27.43 1.03
N ARG A 107 10.95 28.37 1.55
CA ARG A 107 10.64 29.10 2.79
C ARG A 107 9.36 29.93 2.65
N ALA A 108 9.22 30.67 1.56
CA ALA A 108 8.04 31.50 1.31
C ALA A 108 6.77 30.64 1.23
N ARG A 109 6.79 29.54 0.46
CA ARG A 109 5.67 28.59 0.36
C ARG A 109 5.34 27.94 1.71
N TRP A 110 6.36 27.63 2.51
CA TRP A 110 6.14 27.14 3.86
C TRP A 110 5.41 28.19 4.70
N LEU A 111 5.92 29.42 4.76
CA LEU A 111 5.31 30.51 5.54
C LEU A 111 3.87 30.76 5.09
N GLN A 112 3.63 30.85 3.77
CA GLN A 112 2.28 30.95 3.20
C GLN A 112 1.35 29.83 3.69
N LYS A 113 1.85 28.59 3.77
CA LYS A 113 1.06 27.46 4.28
C LYS A 113 0.75 27.62 5.77
N ILE A 114 1.70 28.07 6.58
CA ILE A 114 1.46 28.35 8.01
C ILE A 114 0.41 29.45 8.15
N ASP A 115 0.57 30.54 7.42
CA ASP A 115 -0.31 31.70 7.53
C ASP A 115 -1.73 31.38 7.06
N ALA A 116 -1.87 30.58 5.99
CA ALA A 116 -3.17 30.06 5.55
C ALA A 116 -3.86 29.20 6.61
N ILE A 117 -3.12 28.33 7.31
CA ILE A 117 -3.67 27.52 8.41
C ILE A 117 -4.11 28.43 9.56
N LYS A 118 -3.28 29.40 9.95
CA LYS A 118 -3.63 30.36 11.02
C LYS A 118 -4.86 31.18 10.67
N ALA A 119 -4.96 31.67 9.43
CA ALA A 119 -6.12 32.42 8.95
C ALA A 119 -7.39 31.56 9.03
N ALA A 120 -7.35 30.32 8.52
CA ALA A 120 -8.47 29.39 8.60
C ALA A 120 -8.86 29.02 10.05
N GLU A 121 -7.89 28.91 10.97
CA GLU A 121 -8.19 28.71 12.39
C GLU A 121 -8.82 29.94 13.04
N GLN A 122 -8.39 31.15 12.66
CA GLN A 122 -8.96 32.40 13.15
C GLN A 122 -10.41 32.58 12.66
N THR A 123 -10.69 32.32 11.38
CA THR A 123 -12.07 32.38 10.84
C THR A 123 -12.97 31.38 11.56
N ARG A 124 -12.53 30.12 11.69
CA ARG A 124 -13.28 29.10 12.43
C ARG A 124 -13.57 29.49 13.88
N LYS A 125 -12.60 30.08 14.58
CA LYS A 125 -12.79 30.55 15.97
C LYS A 125 -13.77 31.72 16.01
N ALA A 126 -13.68 32.66 15.08
CA ALA A 126 -14.61 33.79 14.98
C ALA A 126 -16.03 33.31 14.67
N GLU A 127 -16.20 32.39 13.73
CA GLU A 127 -17.49 31.73 13.44
C GLU A 127 -18.05 30.99 14.66
N ALA A 128 -17.22 30.23 15.38
CA ALA A 128 -17.67 29.53 16.58
C ALA A 128 -18.13 30.50 17.67
N ARG A 129 -17.43 31.62 17.85
CA ARG A 129 -17.85 32.69 18.77
C ARG A 129 -19.18 33.30 18.33
N ARG A 130 -19.33 33.63 17.05
CA ARG A 130 -20.57 34.17 16.48
C ARG A 130 -21.74 33.20 16.61
N LYS A 131 -21.52 31.91 16.39
CA LYS A 131 -22.54 30.86 16.56
C LYS A 131 -22.94 30.67 18.03
N ALA A 132 -21.99 30.83 18.96
CA ALA A 132 -22.24 30.72 20.40
C ALA A 132 -22.97 31.95 20.96
N THR A 133 -22.71 33.13 20.42
CA THR A 133 -23.47 34.33 20.75
C THR A 133 -24.73 34.38 19.90
N ALA A 134 -25.93 34.25 20.49
CA ALA A 134 -27.18 34.43 19.76
C ALA A 134 -27.37 35.92 19.40
N VAL A 135 -26.62 36.39 18.40
CA VAL A 135 -26.67 37.76 17.89
C VAL A 135 -27.77 37.80 16.84
N VAL A 136 -28.93 38.34 17.21
CA VAL A 136 -30.00 38.63 16.26
C VAL A 136 -29.47 39.66 15.26
N GLY A 137 -29.38 39.28 13.99
CA GLY A 137 -28.97 40.17 12.89
C GLY A 137 -27.49 40.16 12.50
N ASP A 138 -26.71 39.11 12.84
CA ASP A 138 -25.36 38.96 12.27
C ASP A 138 -25.44 38.82 10.74
N LEU A 139 -24.90 39.81 10.01
CA LEU A 139 -24.88 39.85 8.54
C LEU A 139 -23.69 39.07 7.95
N HIS A 140 -22.73 38.65 8.78
CA HIS A 140 -21.54 37.98 8.32
C HIS A 140 -21.78 36.65 7.58
N PRO A 141 -22.75 35.79 7.99
CA PRO A 141 -23.09 34.59 7.24
C PRO A 141 -23.55 34.87 5.81
N LEU A 142 -24.23 36.00 5.57
CA LEU A 142 -24.65 36.40 4.23
C LEU A 142 -23.46 36.86 3.39
N MET A 143 -22.49 37.57 3.99
CA MET A 143 -21.27 37.98 3.31
C MET A 143 -20.38 36.79 2.95
N GLU A 144 -20.26 35.81 3.85
CA GLU A 144 -19.46 34.60 3.63
C GLU A 144 -20.06 33.67 2.58
N ALA A 145 -21.40 33.63 2.46
CA ALA A 145 -22.10 32.84 1.46
C ALA A 145 -21.93 33.39 0.03
N LEU A 146 -21.40 34.60 -0.13
CA LEU A 146 -21.16 35.20 -1.44
C LEU A 146 -19.72 34.89 -1.94
N PRO A 147 -19.54 34.63 -3.24
CA PRO A 147 -18.20 34.44 -3.80
C PRO A 147 -17.34 35.69 -3.67
N GLU A 148 -16.06 35.53 -3.30
CA GLU A 148 -15.11 36.63 -3.33
C GLU A 148 -14.81 37.06 -4.78
N LEU A 149 -14.51 38.34 -5.01
CA LEU A 149 -14.19 38.86 -6.34
C LEU A 149 -12.98 38.15 -6.98
N SER A 150 -12.02 37.70 -6.16
CA SER A 150 -10.87 36.88 -6.57
C SER A 150 -11.30 35.53 -7.17
N GLU A 151 -12.33 34.91 -6.59
CA GLU A 151 -12.93 33.69 -7.08
C GLU A 151 -13.68 33.94 -8.38
N LEU A 152 -14.40 35.05 -8.53
CA LEU A 152 -15.11 35.39 -9.77
C LEU A 152 -14.15 35.64 -10.94
N VAL A 153 -13.05 36.36 -10.70
CA VAL A 153 -12.01 36.62 -11.72
C VAL A 153 -11.32 35.33 -12.15
N THR A 154 -11.11 34.38 -11.23
CA THR A 154 -10.47 33.09 -11.54
C THR A 154 -11.44 32.02 -12.05
N ALA A 155 -12.74 32.12 -11.71
CA ALA A 155 -13.80 31.19 -12.11
C ALA A 155 -14.36 31.43 -13.52
N SER A 156 -13.87 32.43 -14.25
CA SER A 156 -14.04 32.53 -15.72
C SER A 156 -13.41 31.33 -16.44
N ARG A 157 -12.44 30.64 -15.80
CA ARG A 157 -11.98 29.31 -16.24
C ARG A 157 -12.98 28.22 -15.83
N PRO A 158 -13.17 27.16 -16.65
CA PRO A 158 -14.14 26.11 -16.39
C PRO A 158 -13.95 25.54 -14.98
N ARG A 159 -14.96 25.76 -14.13
CA ARG A 159 -14.94 25.38 -12.72
C ARG A 159 -14.72 23.87 -12.61
N LYS A 160 -13.63 23.46 -11.96
CA LYS A 160 -13.52 22.09 -11.44
C LYS A 160 -14.62 21.94 -10.39
N LYS A 161 -15.62 21.10 -10.68
CA LYS A 161 -16.72 20.77 -9.76
C LYS A 161 -16.15 20.53 -8.35
N VAL A 162 -16.66 21.27 -7.37
CA VAL A 162 -16.36 21.05 -5.95
C VAL A 162 -16.56 19.57 -5.70
N LYS A 163 -15.50 18.90 -5.24
CA LYS A 163 -15.54 17.46 -4.97
C LYS A 163 -16.69 17.23 -4.00
N SER A 164 -17.79 16.66 -4.49
CA SER A 164 -18.81 16.06 -3.65
C SER A 164 -18.07 15.24 -2.60
N ALA A 165 -18.42 15.38 -1.32
CA ALA A 165 -17.84 14.63 -0.22
C ALA A 165 -17.56 13.19 -0.67
N PRO A 166 -16.36 12.63 -0.37
CA PRO A 166 -15.94 11.34 -0.91
C PRO A 166 -17.05 10.34 -0.60
N ARG A 167 -17.80 9.95 -1.64
CA ARG A 167 -18.73 8.82 -1.53
C ARG A 167 -17.88 7.70 -0.95
N ARG A 168 -18.24 7.21 0.25
CA ARG A 168 -17.54 6.10 0.85
C ARG A 168 -17.59 4.99 -0.18
N LYS A 169 -16.45 4.69 -0.80
CA LYS A 169 -16.36 3.54 -1.69
C LYS A 169 -16.77 2.35 -0.84
N ALA A 170 -17.62 1.48 -1.37
CA ALA A 170 -17.99 0.24 -0.69
C ALA A 170 -16.69 -0.42 -0.20
N GLU A 171 -16.71 -0.89 1.05
CA GLU A 171 -15.59 -1.64 1.63
C GLU A 171 -15.15 -2.70 0.61
N PRO A 172 -13.86 -2.76 0.23
CA PRO A 172 -13.37 -3.77 -0.69
C PRO A 172 -13.74 -5.15 -0.16
N THR A 173 -14.66 -5.84 -0.83
CA THR A 173 -15.15 -7.15 -0.39
C THR A 173 -14.07 -8.23 -0.50
N ASP A 174 -13.13 -8.07 -1.44
CA ASP A 174 -12.03 -9.00 -1.66
C ASP A 174 -10.88 -8.77 -0.67
N PHE A 175 -10.51 -9.81 0.09
CA PHE A 175 -9.44 -9.76 1.09
C PHE A 175 -8.09 -9.29 0.52
N SER A 176 -7.73 -9.63 -0.73
CA SER A 176 -6.47 -9.22 -1.34
C SER A 176 -6.36 -7.71 -1.59
N ARG A 177 -7.50 -7.03 -1.77
CA ARG A 177 -7.60 -5.59 -2.05
C ARG A 177 -7.69 -4.73 -0.77
N MET A 178 -7.90 -5.36 0.38
CA MET A 178 -8.04 -4.67 1.67
C MET A 178 -6.70 -4.14 2.21
N THR A 179 -6.77 -3.01 2.92
CA THR A 179 -5.64 -2.49 3.70
C THR A 179 -5.33 -3.41 4.89
N PRO A 180 -4.11 -3.42 5.44
CA PRO A 180 -3.76 -4.24 6.60
C PRO A 180 -4.65 -3.98 7.84
N ALA A 181 -5.09 -2.74 8.05
CA ALA A 181 -5.99 -2.40 9.15
C ALA A 181 -7.40 -2.98 8.96
N GLN A 182 -7.92 -2.98 7.73
CA GLN A 182 -9.19 -3.63 7.40
C GLN A 182 -9.11 -5.14 7.56
N LYS A 183 -8.01 -5.77 7.10
CA LYS A 183 -7.78 -7.21 7.30
C LYS A 183 -7.81 -7.61 8.76
N ARG A 184 -7.16 -6.83 9.65
CA ARG A 184 -7.19 -7.08 11.10
C ARG A 184 -8.60 -7.02 11.65
N ARG A 185 -9.37 -5.98 11.31
CA ARG A 185 -10.77 -5.85 11.75
C ARG A 185 -11.62 -7.03 11.31
N LEU A 186 -11.49 -7.46 10.04
CA LEU A 186 -12.22 -8.62 9.54
C LEU A 186 -11.87 -9.90 10.34
N LEU A 187 -10.60 -10.10 10.66
CA LEU A 187 -10.19 -11.23 11.51
C LEU A 187 -10.71 -11.12 12.94
N ASP A 188 -10.68 -9.92 13.53
CA ASP A 188 -11.21 -9.67 14.88
C ASP A 188 -12.73 -9.96 14.93
N ASP A 189 -13.47 -9.54 13.90
CA ASP A 189 -14.91 -9.79 13.77
C ASP A 189 -15.21 -11.29 13.60
N GLU A 190 -14.44 -12.00 12.77
CA GLU A 190 -14.58 -13.46 12.59
C GLU A 190 -14.22 -14.23 13.87
N MET A 191 -13.18 -13.81 14.59
CA MET A 191 -12.83 -14.39 15.89
C MET A 191 -13.95 -14.21 16.91
N ALA A 192 -14.59 -13.04 16.96
CA ALA A 192 -15.72 -12.78 17.84
C ALA A 192 -16.91 -13.70 17.52
N ARG A 193 -17.27 -13.84 16.23
CA ARG A 193 -18.32 -14.76 15.77
C ARG A 193 -18.01 -16.21 16.15
N PHE A 194 -16.77 -16.64 15.97
CA PHE A 194 -16.37 -18.00 16.30
C PHE A 194 -16.43 -18.27 17.81
N GLN A 195 -15.97 -17.32 18.62
CA GLN A 195 -16.07 -17.41 20.08
C GLN A 195 -17.53 -17.54 20.53
N GLU A 196 -18.44 -16.75 19.95
CA GLU A 196 -19.88 -16.84 20.24
C GLU A 196 -20.42 -18.25 19.96
N VAL A 197 -20.09 -18.84 18.81
CA VAL A 197 -20.50 -20.21 18.45
C VAL A 197 -19.93 -21.23 19.43
N VAL A 198 -18.64 -21.15 19.76
CA VAL A 198 -18.00 -22.09 20.70
C VAL A 198 -18.56 -21.97 22.12
N THR A 199 -18.97 -20.77 22.53
CA THR A 199 -19.63 -20.54 23.82
C THR A 199 -21.08 -20.98 23.86
N SER A 200 -21.71 -21.20 22.70
CA SER A 200 -23.13 -21.58 22.62
C SER A 200 -23.35 -23.00 23.16
N PRO A 201 -24.23 -23.22 24.14
CA PRO A 201 -24.43 -24.54 24.74
C PRO A 201 -24.90 -25.61 23.75
N SER A 202 -25.69 -25.22 22.74
CA SER A 202 -26.15 -26.13 21.68
C SER A 202 -25.01 -26.67 20.83
N TYR A 203 -23.98 -25.85 20.59
CA TYR A 203 -22.78 -26.26 19.85
C TYR A 203 -21.86 -27.14 20.71
N GLN A 204 -21.78 -26.88 22.02
CA GLN A 204 -21.02 -27.72 22.95
C GLN A 204 -21.64 -29.11 23.16
N ALA A 205 -22.98 -29.20 23.14
CA ALA A 205 -23.68 -30.48 23.24
C ALA A 205 -23.50 -31.32 21.98
N ASP A 206 -23.89 -30.80 20.81
CA ASP A 206 -23.84 -31.51 19.52
C ASP A 206 -23.39 -30.58 18.37
N PRO A 207 -22.09 -30.47 18.08
CA PRO A 207 -21.58 -29.50 17.11
C PRO A 207 -22.06 -29.78 15.68
N LEU A 208 -22.13 -31.05 15.27
CA LEU A 208 -22.58 -31.42 13.92
C LEU A 208 -24.05 -31.05 13.68
N ARG A 209 -24.89 -31.21 14.70
CA ARG A 209 -26.32 -30.87 14.62
C ARG A 209 -26.52 -29.36 14.53
N ALA A 210 -25.80 -28.59 15.36
CA ALA A 210 -25.82 -27.14 15.33
C ALA A 210 -25.37 -26.57 13.98
N ILE A 211 -24.31 -27.14 13.39
CA ILE A 211 -23.85 -26.77 12.04
C ILE A 211 -24.92 -27.09 10.99
N GLY A 212 -25.54 -28.27 11.04
CA GLY A 212 -26.62 -28.64 10.12
C GLY A 212 -27.85 -27.72 10.19
N GLU A 213 -28.25 -27.33 11.42
CA GLU A 213 -29.32 -26.35 11.63
C GLU A 213 -28.95 -24.97 11.06
N HIS A 214 -27.70 -24.51 11.24
CA HIS A 214 -27.24 -23.25 10.67
C HIS A 214 -27.25 -23.26 9.13
N LEU A 215 -26.71 -24.32 8.51
CA LEU A 215 -26.68 -24.47 7.05
C LEU A 215 -28.08 -24.54 6.46
N SER A 216 -29.00 -25.29 7.07
CA SER A 216 -30.38 -25.37 6.60
C SER A 216 -31.13 -24.03 6.70
N LYS A 217 -30.88 -23.23 7.75
CA LYS A 217 -31.41 -21.86 7.87
C LYS A 217 -30.86 -20.96 6.77
N ARG A 218 -29.55 -21.04 6.47
CA ARG A 218 -28.91 -20.25 5.43
C ARG A 218 -29.45 -20.58 4.03
N LEU A 219 -29.60 -21.86 3.71
CA LEU A 219 -30.19 -22.30 2.44
C LEU A 219 -31.60 -21.73 2.24
N ARG A 220 -32.45 -21.79 3.27
CA ARG A 220 -33.81 -21.21 3.22
C ARG A 220 -33.82 -19.69 3.02
N GLN A 221 -32.86 -18.97 3.61
CA GLN A 221 -32.73 -17.52 3.42
C GLN A 221 -32.28 -17.16 2.00
N GLU A 222 -31.35 -17.92 1.44
CA GLU A 222 -30.89 -17.73 0.06
C GLU A 222 -32.00 -18.07 -0.96
N GLU A 223 -32.82 -19.08 -0.69
CA GLU A 223 -34.02 -19.42 -1.49
C GLU A 223 -35.11 -18.34 -1.40
N GLY A 224 -35.35 -17.80 -0.19
CA GLY A 224 -36.38 -16.78 0.04
C GLY A 224 -35.99 -15.36 -0.43
N GLY A 225 -34.69 -15.08 -0.61
CA GLY A 225 -34.19 -13.79 -1.10
C GLY A 225 -34.10 -13.67 -2.62
N ARG A 226 -34.53 -14.69 -3.37
CA ARG A 226 -34.43 -14.76 -4.84
C ARG A 226 -35.75 -14.46 -5.58
N LEU A 227 -36.77 -14.00 -4.86
CA LEU A 227 -38.05 -13.50 -5.39
C LEU A 227 -38.07 -11.96 -5.35
#